data_AF-A0A345QSC5-F1
#
_entry.id   AF-A0A345QSC5-F1
#
_cell.length_a   1.000
_cell.length_b   1.000
_cell.length_c   1.000
_cell.angle_alpha   90.00
_cell.angle_beta   90.00
_cell.angle_gamma   90.00
#
_symmetry.space_group_name_H-M   'P 1'
#
loop_
_entity.id
_entity.type
_entity.pdbx_description
1 polymer ?
#
loop_
_entity_poly.entity_id
_entity_poly.type
_entity_poly.pdbx_seq_one_letter_code
_entity_poly.pdbx_strand_id
1 'polypeptide(L)'
;MFIQPIQLCDVVYNAATQSFEGTVIIRDGGVTRKYACGIDAPITTSFEDAAEGLATQAQRLHLNGGGIFSDFAPQHPAPRAGRAKFEPFEWLQQIARLPGRNAA
;
A
#
# COMPACT_ATOMS: atom_id res chain seq x y z
N MET A 1 -13.33 9.80 -14.54
CA MET A 1 -12.05 10.13 -13.87
C MET A 1 -12.25 9.82 -12.40
N PHE A 2 -11.88 8.61 -11.96
CA PHE A 2 -12.12 8.20 -10.57
C PHE A 2 -11.10 8.91 -9.68
N ILE A 3 -11.60 9.57 -8.64
CA ILE A 3 -10.82 10.29 -7.65
C ILE A 3 -9.90 9.24 -6.99
N GLN A 4 -8.61 9.26 -7.29
CA GLN A 4 -7.61 8.43 -6.62
C GLN A 4 -7.42 9.03 -5.22
N PRO A 5 -7.85 8.37 -4.11
CA PRO A 5 -7.53 8.90 -2.81
C PRO A 5 -6.02 8.81 -2.62
N ILE A 6 -5.40 9.99 -2.51
CA ILE A 6 -3.97 10.14 -2.24
C ILE A 6 -3.81 10.34 -0.73
N GLN A 7 -2.97 9.52 -0.12
CA GLN A 7 -2.60 9.64 1.28
C GLN A 7 -1.11 9.94 1.36
N LEU A 8 -0.74 11.04 2.03
CA LEU A 8 0.64 11.35 2.36
C LEU A 8 1.01 10.74 3.72
N CYS A 9 2.18 10.12 3.78
CA CYS A 9 2.72 9.47 4.96
C CYS A 9 4.18 9.91 5.16
N ASP A 10 4.57 10.09 6.41
CA ASP A 10 5.97 10.28 6.84
C ASP A 10 6.68 11.41 6.08
N VAL A 11 6.03 12.57 5.96
CA VAL A 11 6.62 13.75 5.31
C VAL A 11 7.70 14.35 6.22
N VAL A 12 8.92 14.44 5.70
CA VAL A 12 10.11 14.95 6.40
C VAL A 12 10.79 16.01 5.54
N TYR A 13 11.49 16.94 6.20
CA TYR A 13 12.31 17.94 5.52
C TYR A 13 13.79 17.54 5.59
N ASN A 14 14.43 17.38 4.44
CA ASN A 14 15.85 17.12 4.32
C ASN A 14 16.60 18.45 4.09
N ALA A 15 17.22 18.97 5.15
CA ALA A 15 17.93 20.25 5.10
C ALA A 15 19.24 20.20 4.30
N ALA A 16 19.83 19.02 4.07
CA ALA A 16 21.07 18.89 3.31
C ALA A 16 20.84 19.14 1.81
N THR A 17 19.69 18.68 1.30
CA THR A 17 19.27 18.81 -0.10
C THR A 17 18.22 19.89 -0.32
N GLN A 18 17.70 20.49 0.75
CA GLN A 18 16.59 21.44 0.72
C GLN A 18 15.36 20.84 0.02
N SER A 19 14.96 19.65 0.45
CA SER A 19 13.86 18.91 -0.13
C SER A 19 12.85 18.45 0.91
N PHE A 20 11.57 18.42 0.54
CA PHE A 20 10.56 17.67 1.27
C PHE A 20 10.51 16.27 0.69
N GLU A 21 10.63 15.27 1.55
CA GLU A 21 10.61 13.85 1.19
C GLU A 21 9.46 13.16 1.93
N GLY A 22 8.83 12.19 1.31
CA GLY A 22 7.73 11.47 1.94
C GLY A 22 7.27 10.26 1.13
N THR A 23 6.36 9.50 1.73
CA THR A 23 5.71 8.38 1.06
C THR A 23 4.29 8.77 0.65
N VAL A 24 3.96 8.59 -0.62
CA VAL A 24 2.63 8.86 -1.15
C VAL A 24 1.97 7.55 -1.52
N ILE A 25 0.78 7.31 -0.99
CA ILE A 25 -0.03 6.11 -1.26
C ILE A 25 -1.13 6.48 -2.23
N ILE A 26 -1.16 5.82 -3.38
CA ILE A 26 -2.20 5.94 -4.40
C ILE A 26 -3.05 4.67 -4.38
N ARG A 27 -4.36 4.83 -4.23
CA ARG A 27 -5.32 3.73 -4.34
C ARG A 27 -6.07 3.86 -5.67
N ASP A 28 -5.92 2.88 -6.55
CA ASP A 28 -6.57 2.85 -7.85
C ASP A 28 -7.13 1.46 -8.15
N GLY A 29 -8.42 1.35 -8.45
CA GLY A 29 -9.05 0.11 -8.90
C GLY A 29 -8.86 -1.11 -7.98
N GLY A 30 -8.67 -0.90 -6.67
CA GLY A 30 -8.38 -1.97 -5.70
C GLY A 30 -6.90 -2.29 -5.50
N VAL A 31 -6.02 -1.67 -6.28
CA VAL A 31 -4.56 -1.74 -6.11
C VAL A 31 -4.10 -0.56 -5.26
N THR A 32 -3.25 -0.84 -4.27
CA THR A 32 -2.62 0.18 -3.44
C THR A 32 -1.13 0.20 -3.72
N ARG A 33 -0.63 1.31 -4.28
CA ARG A 33 0.79 1.50 -4.56
C ARG A 33 1.35 2.60 -3.68
N LYS A 34 2.57 2.39 -3.16
CA LYS A 34 3.31 3.43 -2.44
C LYS A 34 4.50 3.89 -3.26
N TYR A 35 4.70 5.20 -3.28
CA TYR A 35 5.78 5.88 -3.98
C TYR A 35 6.59 6.69 -2.98
N ALA A 36 7.91 6.54 -3.02
CA ALA A 36 8.80 7.49 -2.38
C ALA A 36 8.88 8.73 -3.28
N CYS A 37 8.53 9.88 -2.74
CA CYS A 37 8.49 11.15 -3.46
C CYS A 37 9.34 12.19 -2.72
N GLY A 38 9.91 13.11 -3.48
CA GLY A 38 10.79 14.15 -3.00
C GLY A 38 10.72 15.36 -3.93
N ILE A 39 10.48 16.53 -3.36
CA ILE A 39 10.47 17.81 -4.09
C ILE A 39 11.49 18.76 -3.50
N ASP A 40 12.23 19.45 -4.36
CA ASP A 40 13.17 20.48 -3.94
C ASP A 40 12.39 21.78 -3.67
N ALA A 41 12.37 22.20 -2.40
CA ALA A 41 11.70 23.42 -1.98
C ALA A 41 12.27 23.89 -0.63
N PRO A 42 12.35 25.21 -0.37
CA PRO A 42 12.84 25.73 0.89
C PRO A 42 11.91 25.35 2.06
N ILE A 43 12.44 25.26 3.29
CA ILE A 43 11.66 24.91 4.48
C ILE A 43 10.49 25.87 4.76
N THR A 44 10.53 27.07 4.20
CA THR A 44 9.48 28.08 4.30
C THR A 44 8.26 27.78 3.43
N THR A 45 8.36 26.82 2.51
CA THR A 45 7.23 26.36 1.71
C THR A 45 6.14 25.81 2.62
N SER A 46 4.89 26.15 2.31
CA SER A 46 3.76 25.67 3.10
C SER A 46 3.62 24.15 2.98
N PHE A 47 3.08 23.52 4.02
CA PHE A 47 2.79 22.09 3.95
C PHE A 47 1.84 21.74 2.80
N GLU A 48 0.88 22.62 2.49
CA GLU A 48 -0.10 22.42 1.42
C GLU A 48 0.56 22.40 0.04
N ASP A 49 1.42 23.39 -0.25
CA ASP A 49 2.17 23.44 -1.51
C ASP A 49 3.13 22.25 -1.63
N ALA A 50 3.77 21.87 -0.51
CA ALA A 50 4.67 20.73 -0.50
C ALA A 50 3.92 19.41 -0.72
N ALA A 51 2.75 19.25 -0.10
CA ALA A 51 1.90 18.09 -0.27
C ALA A 51 1.38 17.98 -1.71
N GLU A 52 1.01 19.09 -2.34
CA GLU A 52 0.61 19.14 -3.76
C GLU A 52 1.76 18.69 -4.68
N GLY A 53 2.98 19.18 -4.43
CA GLY A 53 4.16 18.78 -5.19
C GLY A 53 4.45 17.28 -5.07
N LEU A 54 4.43 16.73 -3.85
CA LEU A 54 4.62 15.30 -3.59
C LEU A 54 3.53 14.45 -4.26
N ALA A 55 2.27 14.87 -4.17
CA ALA A 55 1.14 14.20 -4.81
C ALA A 55 1.29 14.19 -6.34
N THR A 56 1.69 15.32 -6.92
CA THR A 56 1.91 15.46 -8.37
C THR A 56 3.02 14.53 -8.86
N GLN A 57 4.12 14.43 -8.12
CA GLN A 57 5.21 13.52 -8.44
C GLN A 57 4.77 12.06 -8.36
N ALA A 58 4.03 11.68 -7.33
CA ALA A 58 3.50 10.33 -7.18
C ALA A 58 2.55 9.96 -8.33
N GLN A 59 1.67 10.88 -8.73
CA GLN A 59 0.78 10.68 -9.89
C GLN A 59 1.58 10.49 -11.18
N ARG A 60 2.64 11.28 -11.40
CA ARG A 60 3.51 11.11 -12.58
C ARG A 60 4.17 9.73 -12.61
N LEU A 61 4.69 9.26 -11.47
CA LEU A 61 5.26 7.91 -11.34
C LEU A 61 4.22 6.82 -11.60
N HIS A 62 3.00 7.02 -11.11
CA HIS A 62 1.90 6.09 -11.28
C HIS A 62 1.44 5.98 -12.75
N LEU A 63 1.28 7.11 -13.44
CA LEU A 63 0.85 7.18 -14.84
C LEU A 63 1.92 6.68 -15.81
N ASN A 64 3.19 7.02 -15.57
CA ASN A 64 4.29 6.60 -16.45
C ASN A 64 4.59 5.10 -16.36
N GLY A 65 4.06 4.39 -15.35
CA GLY A 65 4.31 2.96 -15.15
C GLY A 65 5.79 2.62 -14.89
N GLY A 66 6.61 3.61 -14.59
CA GLY A 66 8.05 3.50 -14.37
C GLY A 66 8.45 4.01 -13.00
N GLY A 67 9.41 3.33 -12.36
CA GLY A 67 9.88 3.62 -11.01
C GLY A 67 9.69 2.44 -10.04
N ILE A 68 10.35 2.51 -8.90
CA ILE A 68 10.21 1.53 -7.83
C ILE A 68 8.98 1.91 -7.01
N PHE A 69 8.02 1.00 -6.90
CA PHE A 69 6.86 1.13 -6.02
C PHE A 69 6.70 -0.15 -5.20
N SER A 70 6.18 -0.03 -3.98
CA SER A 70 5.76 -1.21 -3.22
C SER A 70 4.29 -1.50 -3.53
N ASP A 71 3.98 -2.73 -3.90
CA ASP A 71 2.62 -3.22 -4.02
C ASP A 71 2.22 -3.94 -2.73
N PHE A 72 1.05 -3.60 -2.19
CA PHE A 72 0.46 -4.33 -1.06
C PHE A 72 -0.33 -5.52 -1.60
N ALA A 73 0.34 -6.45 -2.27
CA ALA A 73 -0.27 -7.73 -2.60
C ALA A 73 -0.36 -8.57 -1.32
N PRO A 74 -1.55 -9.01 -0.86
CA PRO A 74 -1.63 -9.97 0.22
C PRO A 74 -0.86 -11.22 -0.21
N GLN A 75 0.30 -11.47 0.43
CA GLN A 75 1.04 -12.70 0.25
C GLN A 75 0.23 -13.83 0.88
N HIS A 76 -0.69 -14.41 0.11
CA HIS A 76 -1.16 -15.74 0.40
C HIS A 76 -0.03 -16.70 0.03
N PRO A 77 0.62 -17.38 1.00
CA PRO A 77 1.62 -18.37 0.65
C PRO A 77 0.96 -19.39 -0.27
N ALA A 78 1.55 -19.61 -1.44
CA ALA A 78 1.07 -20.62 -2.36
C ALA A 78 0.96 -21.95 -1.60
N PRO A 79 -0.17 -22.67 -1.70
CA PRO A 79 -0.29 -23.96 -1.04
C PRO A 79 0.84 -24.86 -1.53
N ARG A 80 1.60 -25.44 -0.59
CA ARG A 80 2.66 -26.41 -0.91
C ARG A 80 2.06 -27.53 -1.77
N ALA A 81 2.75 -27.90 -2.85
CA ALA A 81 2.31 -28.95 -3.76
C ALA A 81 1.87 -30.20 -2.97
N GLY A 82 0.65 -30.68 -3.23
CA GLY A 82 0.05 -31.84 -2.55
C GLY A 82 -0.86 -31.54 -1.35
N ARG A 83 -0.92 -30.30 -0.85
CA ARG A 83 -1.93 -29.94 0.17
C ARG A 83 -3.22 -29.49 -0.52
N ALA A 84 -4.33 -30.15 -0.20
CA ALA A 84 -5.66 -29.68 -0.61
C ALA A 84 -5.87 -28.22 -0.15
N LYS A 85 -6.51 -27.42 -1.01
CA LYS A 85 -6.92 -26.05 -0.68
C LYS A 85 -7.74 -26.10 0.61
N PHE A 86 -7.37 -25.27 1.60
CA PHE A 86 -8.15 -25.19 2.83
C PHE A 86 -9.50 -24.53 2.51
N GLU A 87 -10.56 -25.33 2.54
CA GLU A 87 -11.94 -24.87 2.35
C GLU A 87 -12.58 -24.72 3.75
N PRO A 88 -12.71 -23.48 4.27
CA PRO A 88 -13.12 -23.26 5.66
C PRO A 88 -14.50 -23.82 5.98
N PHE A 89 -15.40 -23.79 5.00
CA PHE A 89 -16.78 -24.24 5.19
C PHE A 89 -16.87 -25.77 5.31
N GLU A 90 -16.13 -26.50 4.48
CA GLU A 90 -16.02 -27.97 4.55
C GLU A 90 -15.33 -28.40 5.84
N TRP A 91 -14.26 -27.70 6.24
CA TRP A 91 -13.56 -27.95 7.51
C TRP A 91 -14.47 -27.72 8.73
N LEU A 92 -15.27 -26.64 8.72
CA LEU A 92 -16.25 -26.37 9.77
C LEU A 92 -17.35 -27.44 9.81
N GLN A 93 -17.86 -27.88 8.66
CA GLN A 93 -18.83 -28.98 8.60
C GLN A 93 -18.25 -30.28 9.14
N GLN A 94 -16.99 -30.58 8.84
CA GLN A 94 -16.31 -31.76 9.34
C GLN A 94 -16.15 -31.71 10.87
N ILE A 95 -15.80 -30.55 11.44
CA ILE A 95 -15.74 -30.36 12.90
C ILE A 95 -17.11 -30.50 13.54
N ALA A 96 -18.15 -29.89 12.96
CA ALA A 96 -19.51 -29.96 13.48
C ALA A 96 -20.07 -31.40 13.51
N ARG A 97 -19.53 -32.29 12.67
CA ARG A 97 -19.91 -33.71 12.59
C ARG A 97 -19.08 -34.64 13.49
N LEU A 98 -18.02 -34.17 14.13
CA LEU A 98 -17.21 -34.98 15.04
C LEU A 98 -17.94 -35.16 16.38
N PRO A 99 -18.23 -36.41 16.82
CA PRO A 99 -18.90 -36.65 18.08
C PRO A 99 -17.90 -36.47 19.24
N GLY A 100 -17.97 -35.29 19.86
CA GLY A 100 -17.44 -35.02 21.19
C GLY A 100 -16.00 -34.49 21.25
N ARG A 101 -15.85 -33.18 21.38
CA ARG A 101 -15.33 -32.48 22.59
C ARG A 101 -14.81 -31.10 22.23
N ASN A 102 -15.31 -30.12 23.00
CA ASN A 102 -14.85 -28.75 23.17
C ASN A 102 -13.39 -28.52 22.77
N ALA A 103 -13.15 -27.58 21.86
CA ALA A 103 -11.83 -26.99 21.68
C ALA A 103 -11.42 -26.30 22.98
N ALA A 104 -10.28 -26.71 23.54
CA ALA A 104 -9.53 -25.97 24.55
C ALA A 104 -8.62 -24.96 23.86
#